data_AF-A0A7Y2F8V9-F1
#
_entry.id   AF-A0A7Y2F8V9-F1
#
_cell.length_a   1.000
_cell.length_b   1.000
_cell.length_c   1.000
_cell.angle_alpha   90.00
_cell.angle_beta   90.00
_cell.angle_gamma   90.00
#
_symmetry.space_group_name_H-M   'P 1'
#
loop_
_entity.id
_entity.type
_entity.pdbx_description
1 polymer ?
#
loop_
_entity_poly.entity_id
_entity_poly.type
_entity_poly.pdbx_seq_one_letter_code
_entity_poly.pdbx_strand_id
1 'polypeptide(L)'
;MNVEFVPIEIDETTPDDIQSLWQWVDETNLAATTRRELISNGLRTGRVIDAERFRSRLDSMTQPKSVVDQFLSQADVASEVSHGGRRIPMRTGRRYELPVRQPIEGSHVSLVRLDGELFGRTLVDPQFLLALTPTSGNTPQQINLRFRPEIQHGSMRQSWVSSDTALRIDTRRETWSIDQLDFMLTGVENDTFVMGTTAERIGLGKQMLSGTSSDNTHQQVVVLITLAQVPTPADQI
;
A
#
# COMPACT_ATOMS: atom_id res chain seq x y z
N MET A 1 14.92 -0.32 3.06
CA MET A 1 13.57 0.18 3.36
C MET A 1 12.86 -0.89 4.17
N ASN A 2 12.03 -0.51 5.13
CA ASN A 2 11.21 -1.44 5.89
C ASN A 2 9.75 -1.21 5.50
N VAL A 3 9.02 -2.28 5.20
CA VAL A 3 7.59 -2.23 4.93
C VAL A 3 6.87 -3.05 6.00
N GLU A 4 5.84 -2.48 6.60
CA GLU A 4 5.01 -3.12 7.62
C GLU A 4 3.54 -2.98 7.21
N PHE A 5 2.77 -4.04 7.41
CA PHE A 5 1.32 -4.06 7.24
C PHE A 5 0.72 -4.27 8.62
N VAL A 6 0.06 -3.25 9.14
CA VAL A 6 -0.48 -3.25 10.50
C VAL A 6 -2.00 -3.38 10.43
N PRO A 7 -2.56 -4.56 10.77
CA PRO A 7 -4.00 -4.71 10.86
C PRO A 7 -4.52 -3.98 12.10
N ILE A 8 -5.52 -3.15 11.92
CA ILE A 8 -6.24 -2.45 12.98
C ILE A 8 -7.70 -2.87 12.98
N GLU A 9 -8.28 -2.98 14.17
CA GLU A 9 -9.72 -3.13 14.32
C GLU A 9 -10.36 -1.75 14.28
N ILE A 10 -11.47 -1.64 13.57
CA ILE A 10 -12.24 -0.40 13.53
C ILE A 10 -13.66 -0.72 13.87
N ASP A 11 -14.13 -0.08 14.93
CA ASP A 11 -15.54 -0.01 15.22
C ASP A 11 -16.20 0.93 14.21
N GLU A 12 -17.12 0.38 13.40
CA GLU A 12 -17.86 1.16 12.41
C GLU A 12 -18.71 2.27 13.03
N THR A 13 -18.99 2.18 14.34
CA THR A 13 -19.72 3.18 15.11
C THR A 13 -18.83 4.32 15.63
N THR A 14 -17.50 4.18 15.53
CA THR A 14 -16.53 5.18 16.02
C THR A 14 -15.55 5.62 14.91
N PRO A 15 -16.00 6.43 13.92
CA PRO A 15 -15.15 6.91 12.82
C PRO A 15 -13.93 7.75 13.25
N ASP A 16 -13.97 8.27 14.48
CA ASP A 16 -12.91 9.11 15.05
C ASP A 16 -11.61 8.34 15.29
N ASP A 17 -11.66 7.02 15.41
CA ASP A 17 -10.48 6.21 15.71
C ASP A 17 -9.44 6.26 14.60
N ILE A 18 -9.83 6.03 13.35
CA ILE A 18 -8.88 6.16 12.24
C ILE A 18 -8.50 7.61 11.97
N GLN A 19 -9.39 8.59 12.22
CA GLN A 19 -9.05 10.00 12.07
C GLN A 19 -7.94 10.43 13.03
N SER A 20 -7.96 9.91 14.25
CA SER A 20 -6.95 10.24 15.25
C SER A 20 -5.51 9.89 14.83
N LEU A 21 -5.31 8.84 14.02
CA LEU A 21 -3.98 8.49 13.49
C LEU A 21 -3.37 9.62 12.65
N TRP A 22 -4.20 10.35 11.91
CA TRP A 22 -3.75 11.39 10.99
C TRP A 22 -3.32 12.69 11.68
N GLN A 23 -3.53 12.82 13.00
CA GLN A 23 -3.06 13.99 13.77
C GLN A 23 -1.53 14.11 13.80
N TRP A 24 -0.83 12.99 13.59
CA TRP A 24 0.64 12.93 13.58
C TRP A 24 1.19 12.61 12.19
N VAL A 25 0.42 12.91 11.15
CA VAL A 25 0.79 12.68 9.75
C VAL A 25 0.69 13.99 8.98
N ASP A 26 1.79 14.38 8.36
CA ASP A 26 1.85 15.47 7.40
C ASP A 26 1.47 14.96 6.01
N GLU A 27 0.27 15.30 5.55
CA GLU A 27 -0.21 15.03 4.19
C GLU A 27 0.17 16.16 3.20
N THR A 28 0.81 17.24 3.66
CA THR A 28 1.21 18.38 2.81
C THR A 28 2.40 18.10 1.92
N ASN A 29 3.12 17.00 2.18
CA ASN A 29 4.11 16.44 1.28
C ASN A 29 3.54 15.94 -0.06
N LEU A 30 2.22 15.87 -0.21
CA LEU A 30 1.51 15.60 -1.45
C LEU A 30 0.83 16.85 -2.00
N ALA A 31 0.86 16.97 -3.34
CA ALA A 31 0.09 17.98 -4.05
C ALA A 31 -1.40 17.90 -3.68
N ALA A 32 -2.03 19.05 -3.49
CA ALA A 32 -3.42 19.12 -3.03
C ALA A 32 -4.41 18.43 -3.99
N THR A 33 -4.11 18.40 -5.30
CA THR A 33 -4.88 17.66 -6.30
C THR A 33 -4.78 16.15 -6.08
N THR A 34 -3.56 15.61 -6.02
CA THR A 34 -3.31 14.18 -5.76
C THR A 34 -3.95 13.71 -4.46
N ARG A 35 -3.86 14.52 -3.39
CA ARG A 35 -4.49 14.20 -2.11
C ARG A 35 -6.01 14.11 -2.22
N ARG A 36 -6.64 15.03 -2.96
CA ARG A 36 -8.09 15.00 -3.22
C ARG A 36 -8.50 13.77 -4.01
N GLU A 37 -7.74 13.40 -5.05
CA GLU A 37 -8.00 12.19 -5.83
C GLU A 37 -7.91 10.92 -4.97
N LEU A 38 -6.86 10.79 -4.16
CA LEU A 38 -6.70 9.69 -3.21
C LEU A 38 -7.87 9.64 -2.21
N ILE A 39 -8.22 10.76 -1.57
CA ILE A 39 -9.34 10.84 -0.62
C ILE A 39 -10.66 10.44 -1.28
N SER A 40 -10.89 10.87 -2.53
CA SER A 40 -12.11 10.53 -3.28
C SER A 40 -12.23 9.03 -3.60
N ASN A 41 -11.10 8.32 -3.55
CA ASN A 41 -10.97 6.87 -3.66
C ASN A 41 -10.85 6.17 -2.31
N GLY A 42 -11.04 6.88 -1.20
CA GLY A 42 -10.98 6.34 0.15
C GLY A 42 -9.56 6.04 0.67
N LEU A 43 -8.54 6.61 0.04
CA LEU A 43 -7.12 6.45 0.40
C LEU A 43 -6.57 7.74 1.01
N ARG A 44 -5.70 7.60 2.00
CA ARG A 44 -4.90 8.69 2.55
C ARG A 44 -3.46 8.25 2.69
N THR A 45 -2.53 9.18 2.56
CA THR A 45 -1.11 8.92 2.76
C THR A 45 -0.38 10.21 3.11
N GLY A 46 0.72 10.08 3.86
CA GLY A 46 1.54 11.20 4.29
C GLY A 46 2.78 10.72 5.04
N ARG A 47 3.57 11.69 5.50
CA ARG A 47 4.77 11.44 6.32
C ARG A 47 4.43 11.55 7.80
N VAL A 48 4.84 10.58 8.60
CA VAL A 48 4.70 10.62 10.05
C VAL A 48 5.60 11.72 10.63
N ILE A 49 5.03 12.66 11.37
CA ILE A 49 5.77 13.79 12.01
C ILE A 49 6.10 13.53 13.48
N ASP A 50 5.35 12.66 14.15
CA ASP A 50 5.60 12.23 15.52
C ASP A 50 5.47 10.70 15.57
N ALA A 51 6.61 10.02 15.39
CA ALA A 51 6.65 8.56 15.26
C ALA A 51 6.21 7.84 16.54
N GLU A 52 6.51 8.40 17.71
CA GLU A 52 6.17 7.80 19.00
C GLU A 52 4.66 7.84 19.23
N ARG A 53 4.02 9.01 19.07
CA ARG A 53 2.58 9.14 19.26
C ARG A 53 1.80 8.38 18.19
N PHE A 54 2.23 8.48 16.94
CA PHE A 54 1.65 7.72 15.85
C PHE A 54 1.69 6.22 16.15
N ARG A 55 2.85 5.69 16.57
CA ARG A 55 3.00 4.26 16.84
C ARG A 55 2.21 3.82 18.06
N SER A 56 2.24 4.60 19.15
CA SER A 56 1.45 4.32 20.34
C SER A 56 -0.05 4.23 20.03
N ARG A 57 -0.57 5.15 19.20
CA ARG A 57 -1.97 5.09 18.78
C ARG A 57 -2.24 3.88 17.89
N LEU A 58 -1.39 3.61 16.91
CA LEU A 58 -1.54 2.47 16.01
C LEU A 58 -1.54 1.14 16.77
N ASP A 59 -0.62 0.96 17.72
CA ASP A 59 -0.53 -0.22 18.56
C ASP A 59 -1.77 -0.37 19.46
N SER A 60 -2.36 0.74 19.95
CA SER A 60 -3.60 0.71 20.73
C SER A 60 -4.83 0.24 19.93
N MET A 61 -4.77 0.31 18.60
CA MET A 61 -5.83 -0.11 17.68
C MET A 61 -5.60 -1.53 17.14
N THR A 62 -4.47 -2.16 17.49
CA THR A 62 -4.07 -3.47 17.00
C THR A 62 -4.50 -4.57 17.97
N GLN A 63 -5.18 -5.61 17.49
CA GLN A 63 -5.54 -6.78 18.29
C GLN A 63 -4.35 -7.75 18.51
N PRO A 64 -4.34 -8.55 19.59
CA PRO A 64 -3.32 -9.57 19.80
C PRO A 64 -3.39 -10.72 18.78
N LYS A 65 -2.33 -10.83 17.97
CA LYS A 65 -1.74 -11.99 17.25
C LYS A 65 -2.60 -13.12 16.64
N SER A 66 -3.66 -13.67 17.25
CA SER A 66 -4.29 -14.90 16.73
C SER A 66 -5.09 -14.69 15.44
N VAL A 67 -5.54 -13.46 15.19
CA VAL A 67 -6.34 -13.08 14.02
C VAL A 67 -5.46 -12.58 12.86
N VAL A 68 -4.30 -12.03 13.21
CA VAL A 68 -3.26 -11.55 12.29
C VAL A 68 -2.75 -12.70 11.42
N ASP A 69 -2.57 -13.87 12.01
CA ASP A 69 -2.22 -15.08 11.28
C ASP A 69 -3.25 -15.43 10.23
N GLN A 70 -4.54 -15.13 10.37
CA GLN A 70 -5.54 -15.52 9.37
C GLN A 70 -5.61 -14.54 8.20
N PHE A 71 -5.47 -13.24 8.46
CA PHE A 71 -5.37 -12.21 7.41
C PHE A 71 -4.03 -12.32 6.63
N LEU A 72 -2.94 -12.69 7.32
CA LEU A 72 -1.60 -12.89 6.75
C LEU A 72 -1.29 -14.33 6.31
N SER A 73 -2.06 -15.37 6.70
CA SER A 73 -1.94 -16.75 6.19
C SER A 73 -2.89 -17.03 5.03
N GLN A 74 -4.03 -16.34 4.96
CA GLN A 74 -4.75 -16.25 3.69
C GLN A 74 -3.79 -15.69 2.63
N ALA A 75 -2.91 -14.77 3.05
CA ALA A 75 -1.52 -14.44 2.65
C ALA A 75 -0.69 -15.17 1.57
N ASP A 76 -1.12 -16.27 0.96
CA ASP A 76 -0.26 -17.33 0.40
C ASP A 76 0.46 -17.00 -0.94
N VAL A 77 0.93 -15.76 -1.08
CA VAL A 77 2.09 -15.41 -1.89
C VAL A 77 3.11 -14.72 -0.98
N ALA A 78 4.07 -15.56 -0.54
CA ALA A 78 5.21 -15.36 0.37
C ALA A 78 4.90 -15.75 1.83
N SER A 79 5.15 -17.02 2.16
CA SER A 79 5.13 -17.65 3.48
C SER A 79 6.18 -17.10 4.48
N GLU A 80 6.49 -15.81 4.43
CA GLU A 80 7.37 -15.07 5.35
C GLU A 80 6.84 -13.66 5.66
N VAL A 81 5.60 -13.32 5.28
CA VAL A 81 4.97 -12.02 5.56
C VAL A 81 4.14 -12.05 6.86
N SER A 82 3.97 -13.24 7.45
CA SER A 82 3.43 -13.41 8.79
C SER A 82 4.48 -12.95 9.83
N HIS A 83 4.27 -11.71 10.29
CA HIS A 83 4.79 -11.08 11.51
C HIS A 83 6.08 -10.25 11.39
N GLY A 84 5.94 -8.94 11.67
CA GLY A 84 7.04 -8.00 11.84
C GLY A 84 7.42 -7.31 10.54
N GLY A 85 7.61 -5.99 10.61
CA GLY A 85 8.05 -5.20 9.45
C GLY A 85 9.26 -5.85 8.78
N ARG A 86 9.13 -6.18 7.49
CA ARG A 86 10.24 -6.78 6.74
C ARG A 86 11.10 -5.68 6.18
N ARG A 87 12.41 -5.77 6.44
CA ARG A 87 13.39 -4.99 5.70
C ARG A 87 13.45 -5.54 4.28
N ILE A 88 12.86 -4.83 3.33
CA ILE A 88 12.97 -5.12 1.90
C ILE A 88 14.16 -4.30 1.37
N PRO A 89 15.27 -4.94 0.97
CA PRO A 89 16.36 -4.24 0.30
C PRO A 89 15.87 -3.80 -1.08
N MET A 90 15.36 -2.57 -1.15
CA MET A 90 14.89 -1.97 -2.38
C MET A 90 16.04 -1.30 -3.13
N ARG A 91 16.17 -1.60 -4.43
CA ARG A 91 17.16 -1.01 -5.33
C ARG A 91 16.52 0.12 -6.09
N THR A 92 17.23 1.24 -6.20
CA THR A 92 16.82 2.39 -7.02
C THR A 92 16.52 1.96 -8.46
N GLY A 93 15.43 2.48 -9.02
CA GLY A 93 14.96 2.19 -10.37
C GLY A 93 14.23 0.84 -10.53
N ARG A 94 14.24 -0.04 -9.52
CA ARG A 94 13.54 -1.31 -9.58
C ARG A 94 12.12 -1.17 -9.06
N ARG A 95 11.15 -1.73 -9.79
CA ARG A 95 9.76 -1.83 -9.35
C ARG A 95 9.59 -2.97 -8.34
N TYR A 96 8.80 -2.69 -7.31
CA TYR A 96 8.35 -3.60 -6.27
C TYR A 96 6.83 -3.63 -6.27
N GLU A 97 6.25 -4.80 -6.06
CA GLU A 97 4.80 -4.96 -5.88
C GLU A 97 4.58 -5.34 -4.43
N LEU A 98 3.71 -4.60 -3.75
CA LEU A 98 3.35 -4.81 -2.35
C LEU A 98 1.88 -5.23 -2.31
N PRO A 99 1.58 -6.55 -2.36
CA PRO A 99 0.22 -7.02 -2.12
C PRO A 99 -0.23 -6.56 -0.73
N VAL A 100 -1.33 -5.82 -0.66
CA VAL A 100 -1.86 -5.31 0.61
C VAL A 100 -2.88 -6.26 1.23
N ARG A 101 -3.43 -7.16 0.42
CA ARG A 101 -4.36 -8.22 0.80
C ARG A 101 -4.28 -9.37 -0.19
N GLN A 102 -4.98 -10.44 0.16
CA GLN A 102 -5.16 -11.58 -0.74
C GLN A 102 -6.11 -11.33 -1.90
N PRO A 103 -5.97 -12.14 -2.96
CA PRO A 103 -7.00 -12.25 -3.98
C PRO A 103 -8.37 -12.52 -3.35
N ILE A 104 -9.40 -11.81 -3.81
CA ILE A 104 -10.77 -12.07 -3.41
C ILE A 104 -11.34 -13.12 -4.35
N GLU A 105 -11.62 -14.34 -3.88
CA GLU A 105 -12.11 -15.41 -4.75
C GLU A 105 -13.43 -15.05 -5.45
N GLY A 106 -13.52 -15.39 -6.74
CA GLY A 106 -14.70 -15.19 -7.57
C GLY A 106 -14.73 -13.84 -8.28
N SER A 107 -15.91 -13.41 -8.70
CA SER A 107 -16.10 -12.22 -9.52
C SER A 107 -16.56 -11.04 -8.66
N HIS A 108 -15.76 -9.98 -8.62
CA HIS A 108 -16.02 -8.79 -7.79
C HIS A 108 -15.96 -7.51 -8.63
N VAL A 109 -16.83 -6.55 -8.32
CA VAL A 109 -16.82 -5.23 -8.95
C VAL A 109 -15.88 -4.33 -8.16
N SER A 110 -14.80 -3.87 -8.79
CA SER A 110 -13.89 -2.86 -8.25
C SER A 110 -14.34 -1.47 -8.67
N LEU A 111 -14.42 -0.54 -7.73
CA LEU A 111 -14.90 0.83 -7.91
C LEU A 111 -13.76 1.82 -7.71
N VAL A 112 -13.52 2.66 -8.71
CA VAL A 112 -12.47 3.69 -8.70
C VAL A 112 -13.08 5.00 -9.19
N ARG A 113 -12.83 6.09 -8.47
CA ARG A 113 -13.20 7.43 -8.94
C ARG A 113 -12.02 8.06 -9.65
N LEU A 114 -12.19 8.47 -10.91
CA LEU A 114 -11.14 9.09 -11.71
C LEU A 114 -11.69 10.38 -12.32
N ASP A 115 -10.99 11.49 -12.15
CA ASP A 115 -11.37 12.80 -12.71
C ASP A 115 -12.83 13.20 -12.35
N GLY A 116 -13.28 12.81 -11.15
CA GLY A 116 -14.64 13.04 -10.64
C GLY A 116 -15.68 11.98 -11.02
N GLU A 117 -15.41 11.11 -11.98
CA GLU A 117 -16.33 10.06 -12.45
C GLU A 117 -16.10 8.71 -11.75
N LEU A 118 -17.16 7.94 -11.52
CA LEU A 118 -17.08 6.62 -10.89
C LEU A 118 -17.01 5.53 -11.96
N PHE A 119 -15.89 4.80 -11.98
CA PHE A 119 -15.66 3.66 -12.86
C PHE A 119 -15.80 2.36 -12.08
N GLY A 120 -16.61 1.43 -12.62
CA GLY A 120 -16.74 0.08 -12.12
C GLY A 120 -16.18 -0.93 -13.11
N ARG A 121 -15.36 -1.87 -12.63
CA ARG A 121 -14.87 -2.99 -13.44
C ARG A 121 -15.08 -4.31 -12.70
N THR A 122 -15.74 -5.26 -13.36
CA THR A 122 -15.86 -6.63 -12.85
C THR A 122 -14.56 -7.36 -13.11
N LEU A 123 -13.96 -7.90 -12.05
CA LEU A 123 -12.68 -8.59 -12.05
C LEU A 123 -12.84 -9.98 -11.43
N VAL A 124 -12.17 -10.97 -12.01
CA VAL A 124 -12.13 -12.33 -11.47
C VAL A 124 -10.90 -12.46 -10.58
N ASP A 125 -11.06 -12.99 -9.38
CA ASP A 125 -10.01 -13.19 -8.37
C ASP A 125 -9.12 -11.95 -8.15
N PRO A 126 -9.68 -10.73 -7.94
CA PRO A 126 -8.88 -9.52 -7.86
C PRO A 126 -7.96 -9.52 -6.65
N GLN A 127 -6.69 -9.18 -6.87
CA GLN A 127 -5.67 -8.97 -5.87
C GLN A 127 -5.22 -7.51 -5.92
N PHE A 128 -5.43 -6.80 -4.82
CA PHE A 128 -5.06 -5.39 -4.70
C PHE A 128 -3.61 -5.28 -4.22
N LEU A 129 -2.85 -4.42 -4.89
CA LEU A 129 -1.45 -4.19 -4.56
C LEU A 129 -1.08 -2.71 -4.71
N LEU A 130 -0.01 -2.34 -4.02
CA LEU A 130 0.65 -1.06 -4.19
C LEU A 130 1.99 -1.30 -4.89
N ALA A 131 2.09 -0.84 -6.13
CA ALA A 131 3.37 -0.85 -6.80
C ALA A 131 4.22 0.34 -6.38
N LEU A 132 5.49 0.10 -6.09
CA LEU A 132 6.45 1.06 -5.59
C LEU A 132 7.71 1.04 -6.45
N THR A 133 8.21 2.21 -6.85
CA THR A 133 9.50 2.37 -7.52
C THR A 133 10.31 3.47 -6.83
N PRO A 134 11.36 3.14 -6.06
CA PRO A 134 12.27 4.13 -5.52
C PRO A 134 13.17 4.70 -6.62
N THR A 135 13.40 6.01 -6.57
CA THR A 135 14.28 6.75 -7.47
C THR A 135 15.10 7.75 -6.64
N SER A 136 16.25 8.18 -7.14
CA SER A 136 17.03 9.22 -6.46
C SER A 136 16.23 10.52 -6.38
N GLY A 137 16.32 11.19 -5.23
CA GLY A 137 15.75 12.52 -5.03
C GLY A 137 16.61 13.63 -5.62
N ASN A 138 16.29 14.88 -5.27
CA ASN A 138 17.01 16.06 -5.73
C ASN A 138 18.38 16.21 -5.04
N THR A 139 18.55 15.63 -3.86
CA THR A 139 19.83 15.60 -3.13
C THR A 139 20.29 14.15 -2.90
N PRO A 140 21.59 13.91 -2.64
CA PRO A 140 22.13 12.56 -2.43
C PRO A 140 21.51 11.78 -1.26
N GLN A 141 20.87 12.46 -0.32
CA GLN A 141 20.24 11.88 0.87
C GLN A 141 18.74 11.64 0.69
N GLN A 142 18.17 12.10 -0.42
CA GLN A 142 16.75 11.99 -0.71
C GLN A 142 16.44 10.80 -1.60
N ILE A 143 15.33 10.13 -1.30
CA ILE A 143 14.70 9.13 -2.17
C ILE A 143 13.30 9.62 -2.51
N ASN A 144 12.96 9.50 -3.79
CA ASN A 144 11.61 9.65 -4.32
C ASN A 144 10.97 8.28 -4.45
N LEU A 145 9.89 8.04 -3.73
CA LEU A 145 9.08 6.84 -3.79
C LEU A 145 7.86 7.10 -4.67
N ARG A 146 7.85 6.53 -5.88
CA ARG A 146 6.67 6.58 -6.75
C ARG A 146 5.79 5.38 -6.48
N PHE A 147 4.53 5.65 -6.23
CA PHE A 147 3.52 4.67 -5.88
C PHE A 147 2.40 4.65 -6.92
N ARG A 148 1.82 3.46 -7.12
CA ARG A 148 0.67 3.23 -7.97
C ARG A 148 -0.23 2.14 -7.39
N PRO A 149 -1.50 2.42 -7.10
CA PRO A 149 -2.48 1.39 -6.81
C PRO A 149 -2.77 0.55 -8.06
N GLU A 150 -2.78 -0.77 -7.92
CA GLU A 150 -3.11 -1.68 -9.00
C GLU A 150 -3.98 -2.84 -8.53
N ILE A 151 -4.71 -3.44 -9.48
CA ILE A 151 -5.51 -4.63 -9.24
C ILE A 151 -5.10 -5.71 -10.24
N GLN A 152 -4.44 -6.76 -9.75
CA GLN A 152 -4.17 -7.96 -10.54
C GLN A 152 -5.41 -8.85 -10.56
N HIS A 153 -5.75 -9.47 -11.69
CA HIS A 153 -6.97 -10.27 -11.80
C HIS A 153 -6.86 -11.38 -12.85
N GLY A 154 -7.72 -12.39 -12.70
CA GLY A 154 -7.84 -13.54 -13.57
C GLY A 154 -6.73 -14.57 -13.37
N SER A 155 -6.66 -15.50 -14.32
CA SER A 155 -5.63 -16.54 -14.35
C SER A 155 -4.25 -15.96 -14.68
N MET A 156 -3.20 -16.64 -14.22
CA MET A 156 -1.83 -16.36 -14.66
C MET A 156 -1.73 -16.54 -16.18
N ARG A 157 -1.17 -15.54 -16.86
CA ARG A 157 -0.90 -15.58 -18.30
C ARG A 157 0.61 -15.44 -18.53
N GLN A 158 1.12 -16.21 -19.48
CA GLN A 158 2.50 -16.06 -19.94
C GLN A 158 2.57 -14.86 -20.88
N SER A 159 3.43 -13.91 -20.55
CA SER A 159 3.77 -12.77 -21.39
C SER A 159 5.24 -12.84 -21.80
N TRP A 160 5.49 -12.66 -23.09
CA TRP A 160 6.85 -12.65 -23.65
C TRP A 160 7.38 -11.23 -23.59
N VAL A 161 8.34 -10.96 -22.72
CA VAL A 161 9.00 -9.66 -22.63
C VAL A 161 10.35 -9.78 -23.33
N SER A 162 10.49 -9.15 -24.50
CA SER A 162 11.78 -9.00 -25.18
C SER A 162 12.50 -7.77 -24.63
N SER A 163 13.68 -7.95 -24.04
CA SER A 163 14.66 -6.87 -23.94
C SER A 163 15.68 -7.01 -25.06
N ASP A 164 16.43 -5.95 -25.36
CA ASP A 164 17.48 -5.92 -26.40
C ASP A 164 18.57 -7.01 -26.24
N THR A 165 18.58 -7.75 -25.13
CA THR A 165 19.60 -8.77 -24.83
C THR A 165 19.05 -10.13 -24.41
N ALA A 166 17.75 -10.26 -24.11
CA ALA A 166 17.16 -11.55 -23.72
C ALA A 166 15.63 -11.60 -23.88
N LEU A 167 15.13 -12.78 -24.19
CA LEU A 167 13.71 -13.12 -24.16
C LEU A 167 13.37 -13.72 -22.80
N ARG A 168 12.55 -13.03 -22.01
CA ARG A 168 12.11 -13.50 -20.69
C ARG A 168 10.63 -13.89 -20.77
N ILE A 169 10.32 -15.11 -20.31
CA ILE A 169 8.95 -15.53 -20.06
C ILE A 169 8.57 -14.98 -18.69
N ASP A 170 7.56 -14.12 -18.64
CA ASP A 170 7.00 -13.59 -17.40
C ASP A 170 5.58 -14.11 -17.23
N THR A 171 5.32 -14.80 -16.12
CA THR A 171 4.00 -15.37 -15.81
C THR A 171 3.30 -14.44 -14.84
N ARG A 172 2.34 -13.65 -15.34
CA ARG A 172 1.63 -12.65 -14.55
C ARG A 172 0.13 -12.65 -14.83
N ARG A 173 -0.66 -12.26 -13.83
CA ARG A 173 -2.09 -11.98 -14.02
C ARG A 173 -2.26 -10.72 -14.86
N GLU A 174 -3.46 -10.51 -15.43
CA GLU A 174 -3.78 -9.19 -15.99
C GLU A 174 -3.75 -8.15 -14.87
N THR A 175 -3.36 -6.92 -15.20
CA THR A 175 -3.27 -5.83 -14.23
C THR A 175 -4.09 -4.65 -14.71
N TRP A 176 -4.99 -4.18 -13.85
CA TRP A 176 -5.58 -2.86 -13.98
C TRP A 176 -4.72 -1.87 -13.19
N SER A 177 -3.84 -1.17 -13.92
CA SER A 177 -3.06 -0.05 -13.38
C SER A 177 -3.92 1.21 -13.33
N ILE A 178 -3.92 1.89 -12.19
CA ILE A 178 -4.72 3.09 -11.96
C ILE A 178 -3.80 4.31 -11.96
N ASP A 179 -3.32 4.66 -13.16
CA ASP A 179 -2.26 5.66 -13.36
C ASP A 179 -2.63 7.06 -12.84
N GLN A 180 -3.93 7.38 -12.82
CA GLN A 180 -4.45 8.65 -12.28
C GLN A 180 -4.25 8.78 -10.76
N LEU A 181 -4.06 7.65 -10.06
CA LEU A 181 -3.75 7.61 -8.64
C LEU A 181 -2.25 7.43 -8.38
N ASP A 182 -1.40 7.69 -9.38
CA ASP A 182 0.03 7.80 -9.17
C ASP A 182 0.35 8.95 -8.22
N PHE A 183 1.22 8.67 -7.25
CA PHE A 183 1.73 9.70 -6.36
C PHE A 183 3.19 9.46 -6.03
N MET A 184 3.86 10.51 -5.58
CA MET A 184 5.27 10.47 -5.21
C MET A 184 5.43 11.01 -3.80
N LEU A 185 6.16 10.27 -2.97
CA LEU A 185 6.59 10.72 -1.66
C LEU A 185 8.10 10.88 -1.66
N THR A 186 8.59 12.04 -1.24
CA THR A 186 10.02 12.30 -1.08
C THR A 186 10.37 12.24 0.40
N GLY A 187 11.43 11.50 0.74
CA GLY A 187 11.91 11.41 2.11
C GLY A 187 13.41 11.18 2.20
N VAL A 188 13.90 11.24 3.42
CA VAL A 188 15.28 10.95 3.81
C VAL A 188 15.33 9.74 4.75
N GLU A 189 16.54 9.36 5.18
CA GLU A 189 16.70 8.28 6.15
C GLU A 189 15.85 8.51 7.42
N ASN A 190 15.25 7.44 7.93
CA ASN A 190 14.32 7.37 9.05
C ASN A 190 12.94 8.00 8.85
N ASP A 191 12.68 8.68 7.73
CA ASP A 191 11.30 9.08 7.41
C ASP A 191 10.42 7.83 7.30
N THR A 192 9.23 7.92 7.91
CA THR A 192 8.18 6.90 7.79
C THR A 192 6.98 7.49 7.06
N PHE A 193 6.59 6.83 5.99
CA PHE A 193 5.35 7.11 5.28
C PHE A 193 4.28 6.12 5.71
N VAL A 194 3.05 6.62 5.79
CA VAL A 194 1.87 5.81 6.09
C VAL A 194 0.89 5.89 4.93
N MET A 195 0.25 4.77 4.62
CA MET A 195 -0.96 4.70 3.80
C MET A 195 -2.07 4.01 4.59
N GLY A 196 -3.26 4.57 4.55
CA GLY A 196 -4.45 4.03 5.21
C GLY A 196 -5.72 4.48 4.48
N THR A 197 -6.88 4.18 5.05
CA THR A 197 -8.15 4.66 4.49
C THR A 197 -8.58 5.99 5.06
N THR A 198 -9.54 6.62 4.38
CA THR A 198 -10.38 7.68 4.95
C THR A 198 -11.31 7.12 6.03
N ALA A 199 -11.88 8.01 6.85
CA ALA A 199 -12.87 7.65 7.88
C ALA A 199 -14.13 7.04 7.27
N GLU A 200 -14.66 7.67 6.23
CA GLU A 200 -15.69 7.07 5.39
C GLU A 200 -15.02 6.05 4.47
N ARG A 201 -15.33 4.77 4.65
CA ARG A 201 -14.71 3.69 3.88
C ARG A 201 -15.42 3.55 2.55
N ILE A 202 -14.83 4.12 1.50
CA ILE A 202 -15.39 4.15 0.15
C ILE A 202 -14.38 3.68 -0.90
N GLY A 203 -14.90 3.36 -2.09
CA GLY A 203 -14.12 3.15 -3.31
C GLY A 203 -12.97 2.15 -3.17
N LEU A 204 -11.87 2.46 -3.85
CA LEU A 204 -10.69 1.61 -3.92
C LEU A 204 -10.08 1.36 -2.55
N GLY A 205 -9.98 2.36 -1.68
CA GLY A 205 -9.37 2.27 -0.36
C GLY A 205 -10.10 1.27 0.54
N LYS A 206 -11.44 1.25 0.52
CA LYS A 206 -12.22 0.21 1.19
C LYS A 206 -11.86 -1.18 0.66
N GLN A 207 -11.83 -1.36 -0.65
CA GLN A 207 -11.61 -2.68 -1.26
C GLN A 207 -10.16 -3.17 -1.07
N MET A 208 -9.22 -2.23 -1.12
CA MET A 208 -7.78 -2.47 -1.06
C MET A 208 -7.31 -2.72 0.38
N LEU A 209 -7.76 -1.91 1.34
CA LEU A 209 -7.21 -1.87 2.70
C LEU A 209 -8.20 -2.31 3.78
N SER A 210 -9.43 -2.71 3.44
CA SER A 210 -10.39 -3.28 4.40
C SER A 210 -10.72 -4.73 4.10
N GLY A 211 -10.97 -5.50 5.14
CA GLY A 211 -11.43 -6.88 5.05
C GLY A 211 -12.25 -7.26 6.27
N THR A 212 -12.66 -8.51 6.29
CA THR A 212 -13.37 -9.10 7.42
C THR A 212 -12.53 -10.26 7.92
N SER A 213 -12.31 -10.30 9.23
CA SER A 213 -11.68 -11.45 9.88
C SER A 213 -12.66 -12.62 9.99
N SER A 214 -12.15 -13.80 10.36
CA SER A 214 -12.94 -15.02 10.58
C SER A 214 -13.97 -14.91 11.70
N ASP A 215 -13.74 -14.02 12.66
CA ASP A 215 -14.68 -13.66 13.73
C ASP A 215 -15.72 -12.62 13.29
N ASN A 216 -15.79 -12.32 11.98
CA ASN A 216 -16.62 -11.29 11.37
C ASN A 216 -16.31 -9.86 11.86
N THR A 217 -15.14 -9.62 12.47
CA THR A 217 -14.70 -8.25 12.79
C THR A 217 -14.22 -7.54 11.53
N HIS A 218 -14.59 -6.27 11.39
CA HIS A 218 -14.12 -5.42 10.30
C HIS A 218 -12.69 -4.96 10.61
N GLN A 219 -11.77 -5.32 9.73
CA GLN A 219 -10.36 -5.00 9.86
C GLN A 219 -9.92 -4.07 8.75
N GLN A 220 -8.91 -3.27 9.07
CA GLN A 220 -8.19 -2.46 8.09
C GLN A 220 -6.70 -2.67 8.18
N VAL A 221 -6.01 -2.44 7.06
CA VAL A 221 -4.55 -2.49 6.99
C VAL A 221 -4.01 -1.08 6.85
N VAL A 222 -3.13 -0.71 7.78
CA VAL A 222 -2.28 0.47 7.67
C VAL A 222 -0.92 0.02 7.14
N VAL A 223 -0.48 0.59 6.02
CA VAL A 223 0.82 0.28 5.41
C VAL A 223 1.83 1.31 5.87
N LEU A 224 2.92 0.88 6.49
CA LEU A 224 4.04 1.72 6.90
C LEU A 224 5.26 1.44 6.02
N ILE A 225 5.93 2.49 5.59
CA ILE A 225 7.13 2.43 4.77
C ILE A 225 8.19 3.33 5.40
N THR A 226 9.19 2.71 6.03
CA THR A 226 10.29 3.42 6.70
C THR A 226 11.56 3.36 5.86
N LEU A 227 12.16 4.52 5.62
CA LEU A 227 13.42 4.67 4.89
C LEU A 227 14.61 4.34 5.80
N ALA A 228 14.84 3.05 6.07
CA ALA A 228 15.88 2.64 7.02
C ALA A 228 17.33 3.00 6.64
N GLN A 229 17.65 3.04 5.34
CA GLN A 229 18.96 3.48 4.82
C GLN A 229 18.75 4.01 3.40
N VAL A 230 19.34 5.18 3.10
CA VAL A 230 19.40 5.75 1.76
C VAL A 230 20.79 5.47 1.19
N PRO A 231 20.93 4.78 0.03
CA PRO A 231 22.24 4.52 -0.55
C PRO A 231 22.96 5.84 -0.81
N THR A 232 24.17 5.98 -0.28
CA THR A 232 25.01 7.14 -0.59
C THR A 232 25.73 6.92 -1.92
N PRO A 233 26.20 7.98 -2.62
CA PRO A 233 26.99 7.83 -3.84
C PRO A 233 28.24 6.95 -3.67
N ALA A 234 28.77 6.81 -2.45
CA ALA A 234 29.91 5.95 -2.15
C ALA A 234 29.56 4.45 -2.17
N ASP A 235 28.29 4.08 -2.00
CA ASP A 235 27.81 2.69 -1.98
C ASP A 235 27.53 2.13 -3.39
N GLN A 236 27.74 2.94 -4.44
CA GLN A 236 27.51 2.58 -5.84
C GLN A 236 28.82 2.26 -6.61
N ILE A 237 29.96 2.20 -5.92
CA ILE A 237 31.29 1.88 -6.48
C ILE A 237 31.59 0.39 -6.28
#